data_AF-A0A354DLY2-F1
#
_entry.id   AF-A0A354DLY2-F1
#
_cell.length_a   1.000
_cell.length_b   1.000
_cell.length_c   1.000
_cell.angle_alpha   90.00
_cell.angle_beta   90.00
_cell.angle_gamma   90.00
#
_symmetry.space_group_name_H-M   'P 1'
#
loop_
_entity.id
_entity.type
_entity.pdbx_description
1 polymer ?
#
loop_
_entity_poly.entity_id
_entity_poly.type
_entity_poly.pdbx_seq_one_letter_code
_entity_poly.pdbx_strand_id
1 'polypeptide(L)'
;MWKVRNERGQSLIMALIILGVLMIGLVTVLLFARTDLQHSQTQTNKNSAYYIAEAGLQRAIRDIDTSLANNQDPATYFSDASFNGGSYEVTLTPKTNPSGENIGFTLLSTGTYENNTTTISAWIRQPLLYSMEGLNYAIYSFGNTTISTLSALLNLHNIQVNGNVHGNGTVKMTNTGLLSSNPSISGTVSSTSLANIQVQGLSSGKKVVRSLIPMPLFDFDSAREGAKRVGKYVNGNLSSISLLGLTPAHKIIFVDGNCSITGLDLLGLSLADRTIVVNGNFSGSLSVGGVNLVNTNLNIIAKQNIEFLGAVTGLQVNGIVFAQGYNRYTNLPDATTGNVTVAGHMEVNGYLGGNQITLGAGILSG
;
A
#
# COMPACT_ATOMS: atom_id res chain seq x y z
N MET A 1 12.01 102.08 13.78
CA MET A 1 12.78 101.76 15.01
C MET A 1 12.42 100.35 15.44
N TRP A 2 13.20 99.34 15.04
CA TRP A 2 12.90 97.93 15.34
C TRP A 2 13.42 97.59 16.74
N LYS A 3 12.50 97.31 17.68
CA LYS A 3 12.85 96.75 19.00
C LYS A 3 13.33 95.32 18.78
N VAL A 4 14.64 95.11 18.88
CA VAL A 4 15.23 93.77 18.91
C VAL A 4 14.81 93.12 20.24
N ARG A 5 13.86 92.18 20.18
CA ARG A 5 13.45 91.37 21.34
C ARG A 5 14.62 90.49 21.75
N ASN A 6 14.93 90.48 23.04
CA ASN A 6 16.02 89.70 23.62
C ASN A 6 15.58 88.22 23.74
N GLU A 7 15.76 87.43 22.68
CA GLU A 7 15.32 86.02 22.62
C GLU A 7 16.34 84.99 23.15
N ARG A 8 17.41 85.45 23.81
CA ARG A 8 18.51 84.59 24.31
C ARG A 8 18.06 83.52 25.31
N GLY A 9 16.91 83.68 25.96
CA GLY A 9 16.34 82.65 26.84
C GLY A 9 15.52 81.57 26.12
N GLN A 10 14.92 81.88 24.97
CA GLN A 10 14.07 80.94 24.23
C GLN A 10 14.89 79.90 23.44
N SER A 11 16.06 80.29 22.95
CA SER A 11 16.95 79.36 22.23
C SER A 11 17.46 78.22 23.13
N LEU A 12 17.76 78.52 24.40
CA LEU A 12 18.21 77.52 25.37
C LEU A 12 17.10 76.50 25.68
N ILE A 13 15.87 76.97 25.84
CA ILE A 13 14.70 76.11 26.09
C ILE A 13 14.44 75.20 24.88
N MET A 14 14.51 75.73 23.65
CA MET A 14 14.37 74.91 22.45
C MET A 14 15.47 73.86 22.31
N ALA A 15 16.73 74.22 22.61
CA ALA A 15 17.84 73.26 22.59
C ALA A 15 17.65 72.13 23.60
N LEU A 16 17.17 72.44 24.81
CA LEU A 16 16.85 71.45 25.84
C LEU A 16 15.71 70.51 25.41
N ILE A 17 14.66 71.03 24.77
CA ILE A 17 13.57 70.21 24.24
C ILE A 17 14.08 69.27 23.15
N ILE A 18 14.87 69.78 22.19
CA ILE A 18 15.45 68.97 21.11
C ILE A 18 16.35 67.88 21.69
N LEU A 19 17.20 68.22 22.66
CA LEU A 19 18.05 67.25 23.34
C LEU A 19 17.21 66.20 24.08
N GLY A 20 16.12 66.61 24.75
CA GLY A 20 15.20 65.70 25.42
C GLY A 20 14.55 64.70 24.47
N VAL A 21 14.05 65.17 23.31
CA VAL A 21 13.47 64.32 22.28
C VAL A 21 14.53 63.37 21.69
N LEU A 22 15.76 63.85 21.45
CA LEU A 22 16.87 63.01 20.99
C LEU A 22 17.23 61.92 21.99
N MET A 23 17.26 62.23 23.28
CA MET A 23 17.55 61.25 24.34
C MET A 23 16.45 60.18 24.43
N ILE A 24 15.18 60.56 24.32
CA ILE A 24 14.06 59.61 24.26
C ILE A 24 14.19 58.71 23.02
N GLY A 25 14.53 59.30 21.87
CA GLY A 25 14.79 58.56 20.64
C GLY A 25 15.92 57.53 20.81
N LEU A 26 17.04 57.94 21.39
CA LEU A 26 18.20 57.07 21.61
C LEU A 26 17.88 55.90 22.56
N VAL A 27 17.15 56.14 23.64
CA VAL A 27 16.69 55.08 24.56
C VAL A 27 15.76 54.11 23.84
N THR A 28 14.84 54.61 23.01
CA THR A 28 13.90 53.76 22.26
C THR A 28 14.63 52.85 21.27
N VAL A 29 15.63 53.37 20.54
CA VAL A 29 16.47 52.58 19.62
C VAL A 29 17.25 51.49 20.35
N LEU A 30 17.82 51.79 21.52
CA LEU A 30 18.53 50.81 22.33
C LEU A 30 17.61 49.69 22.84
N LEU A 31 16.39 50.02 23.26
CA LEU A 31 15.40 49.02 23.69
C LEU A 31 14.97 48.13 22.52
N PHE A 32 14.76 48.71 21.33
CA PHE A 32 14.43 47.97 20.12
C PHE A 32 15.56 47.01 19.73
N ALA A 33 16.81 47.50 19.69
CA ALA A 33 17.98 46.67 19.39
C ALA A 33 18.15 45.51 20.38
N ARG A 34 17.91 45.73 21.67
CA ARG A 34 17.96 44.66 22.68
C ARG A 34 16.89 43.60 22.44
N THR A 35 15.68 44.03 22.09
CA THR A 35 14.54 43.14 21.82
C THR A 35 14.80 42.30 20.57
N ASP A 36 15.32 42.91 19.50
CA ASP A 36 15.70 42.22 18.27
C ASP A 36 16.80 41.18 18.49
N LEU A 37 17.82 41.51 19.30
CA LEU A 37 18.86 40.55 19.66
C LEU A 37 18.30 39.35 20.43
N GLN A 38 17.39 39.58 21.39
CA GLN A 38 16.74 38.50 22.13
C GLN A 38 15.86 37.62 21.23
N HIS A 39 15.12 38.23 20.30
CA HIS A 39 14.33 37.48 19.31
C HIS A 39 15.22 36.69 18.36
N SER A 40 16.32 37.28 17.88
CA SER A 40 17.29 36.60 17.02
C SER A 40 17.95 35.40 17.71
N GLN A 41 18.35 35.56 18.97
CA GLN A 41 18.87 34.46 19.79
C GLN A 41 17.82 33.37 20.00
N THR A 42 16.59 33.73 20.38
CA THR A 42 15.50 32.78 20.56
C THR A 42 15.21 32.01 19.26
N GLN A 43 15.21 32.69 18.12
CA GLN A 43 14.98 32.05 16.81
C GLN A 43 16.12 31.08 16.47
N THR A 44 17.37 31.47 16.71
CA THR A 44 18.54 30.62 16.50
C THR A 44 18.49 29.38 17.40
N ASN A 45 18.10 29.55 18.66
CA ASN A 45 17.97 28.44 19.63
C ASN A 45 16.82 27.49 19.25
N LYS A 46 15.69 28.01 18.78
CA LYS A 46 14.58 27.18 18.25
C LYS A 46 14.98 26.40 17.01
N ASN A 47 15.68 27.02 16.07
CA ASN A 47 16.19 26.32 14.89
C ASN A 47 17.18 25.22 15.28
N SER A 48 18.05 25.49 16.27
CA SER A 48 18.98 24.49 16.80
C SER A 48 18.24 23.31 17.45
N ALA A 49 17.22 23.59 18.27
CA ALA A 49 16.36 22.56 18.86
C ALA A 49 15.62 21.72 17.78
N TYR A 50 15.17 22.35 16.69
CA TYR A 50 14.55 21.65 15.56
C TYR A 50 15.54 20.67 14.90
N TYR A 51 16.76 21.10 14.58
CA TYR A 51 17.77 20.22 13.98
C TYR A 51 18.19 19.08 14.90
N ILE A 52 18.24 19.33 16.21
CA ILE A 52 18.49 18.29 17.21
C ILE A 52 17.34 17.26 17.24
N ALA A 53 16.09 17.72 17.14
CA ALA A 53 14.93 16.84 17.03
C ALA A 53 14.98 16.01 15.72
N GLU A 54 15.36 16.62 14.60
CA GLU A 54 15.52 15.94 13.32
C GLU A 54 16.61 14.86 13.37
N ALA A 55 17.76 15.17 13.98
CA ALA A 55 18.83 14.18 14.16
C ALA A 55 18.37 12.98 15.01
N GLY A 56 17.62 13.24 16.09
CA GLY A 56 16.99 12.18 16.89
C GLY A 56 16.05 11.32 16.06
N LEU A 57 15.20 11.95 15.25
CA LEU A 57 14.29 11.26 14.34
C LEU A 57 15.05 10.36 13.38
N GLN A 58 16.06 10.87 12.67
CA GLN A 58 16.88 10.13 11.70
C GLN A 58 17.58 8.93 12.33
N ARG A 59 18.09 9.08 13.56
CA ARG A 59 18.65 7.95 14.31
C ARG A 59 17.61 6.87 14.56
N ALA A 60 16.41 7.25 15.01
CA ALA A 60 15.33 6.31 15.25
C ALA A 60 14.88 5.59 13.96
N ILE A 61 14.82 6.29 12.82
CA ILE A 61 14.54 5.66 11.50
C ILE A 61 15.54 4.55 11.21
N ARG A 62 16.83 4.86 11.33
CA ARG A 62 17.90 3.89 11.06
C ARG A 62 17.85 2.67 11.99
N ASP A 63 17.55 2.89 13.27
CA ASP A 63 17.42 1.80 14.25
C ASP A 63 16.20 0.91 13.95
N ILE A 64 15.09 1.51 13.52
CA ILE A 64 13.91 0.78 13.03
C ILE A 64 14.31 -0.09 11.84
N ASP A 65 14.92 0.48 10.81
CA ASP A 65 15.33 -0.25 9.61
C ASP A 65 16.27 -1.43 9.96
N THR A 66 17.21 -1.20 10.88
CA THR A 66 18.17 -2.22 11.33
C THR A 66 17.49 -3.33 12.15
N SER A 67 16.57 -2.97 13.04
CA SER A 67 15.82 -3.94 13.86
C SER A 67 14.92 -4.80 12.99
N LEU A 68 14.21 -4.17 12.05
CA LEU A 68 13.35 -4.85 11.10
C LEU A 68 14.14 -5.80 10.17
N ALA A 69 15.31 -5.38 9.68
CA ALA A 69 16.18 -6.25 8.89
C ALA A 69 16.64 -7.51 9.64
N ASN A 70 16.70 -7.44 10.97
CA ASN A 70 17.10 -8.54 11.85
C ASN A 70 15.92 -9.31 12.47
N ASN A 71 14.67 -9.05 12.04
CA ASN A 71 13.45 -9.59 12.65
C ASN A 71 13.34 -9.33 14.17
N GLN A 72 13.79 -8.16 14.62
CA GLN A 72 13.68 -7.72 16.01
C GLN A 72 12.72 -6.53 16.12
N ASP A 73 11.99 -6.46 17.23
CA ASP A 73 11.16 -5.30 17.53
C ASP A 73 12.06 -4.07 17.81
N PRO A 74 11.78 -2.92 17.17
CA PRO A 74 12.57 -1.71 17.40
C PRO A 74 12.36 -1.17 18.82
N ALA A 75 13.38 -0.52 19.36
CA ALA A 75 13.29 0.16 20.65
C ALA A 75 12.18 1.22 20.62
N THR A 76 11.35 1.28 21.67
CA THR A 76 10.23 2.22 21.73
C THR A 76 10.63 3.63 22.16
N TYR A 77 11.88 3.81 22.60
CA TYR A 77 12.39 5.04 23.17
C TYR A 77 13.87 5.22 22.83
N PHE A 78 14.23 6.43 22.41
CA PHE A 78 15.61 6.84 22.16
C PHE A 78 15.85 8.17 22.86
N SER A 79 17.00 8.32 23.51
CA SER A 79 17.39 9.64 24.01
C SER A 79 18.89 9.82 23.96
N ASP A 80 19.28 11.08 23.90
CA ASP A 80 20.66 11.48 24.10
C ASP A 80 20.68 12.76 24.94
N ALA A 81 21.28 12.65 26.13
CA ALA A 81 21.36 13.75 27.07
C ALA A 81 22.37 14.83 26.62
N SER A 82 23.27 14.54 25.68
CA SER A 82 24.26 15.50 25.19
C SER A 82 24.54 15.32 23.69
N PHE A 83 23.77 16.02 22.86
CA PHE A 83 23.94 16.06 21.42
C PHE A 83 24.09 17.50 20.92
N ASN A 84 25.29 17.85 20.45
CA ASN A 84 25.64 19.16 19.88
C ASN A 84 25.23 20.36 20.77
N GLY A 85 25.46 20.26 22.09
CA GLY A 85 25.10 21.31 23.06
C GLY A 85 23.63 21.30 23.52
N GLY A 86 22.82 20.36 23.05
CA GLY A 86 21.45 20.13 23.51
C GLY A 86 21.17 18.67 23.84
N SER A 87 19.90 18.28 23.82
CA SER A 87 19.45 16.90 24.03
C SER A 87 18.27 16.57 23.14
N TYR A 88 18.04 15.29 22.88
CA TYR A 88 16.79 14.86 22.25
C TYR A 88 16.19 13.63 22.94
N GLU A 89 14.89 13.48 22.74
CA GLU A 89 14.09 12.34 23.13
C GLU A 89 13.17 11.95 21.98
N VAL A 90 13.13 10.67 21.63
CA VAL A 90 12.24 10.12 20.60
C VAL A 90 11.39 9.03 21.22
N THR A 91 10.08 9.17 21.12
CA THR A 91 9.11 8.12 21.44
C THR A 91 8.59 7.48 20.16
N LEU A 92 8.53 6.16 20.16
CA LEU A 92 8.02 5.35 19.06
C LEU A 92 6.73 4.66 19.51
N THR A 93 5.62 4.98 18.86
CA THR A 93 4.32 4.37 19.13
C THR A 93 3.92 3.45 17.96
N PRO A 94 3.77 2.13 18.18
CA PRO A 94 3.26 1.22 17.17
C PRO A 94 1.86 1.64 16.71
N LYS A 95 1.61 1.58 15.41
CA LYS A 95 0.30 1.81 14.83
C LYS A 95 -0.23 0.46 14.36
N THR A 96 -1.30 -0.02 14.96
CA THR A 96 -1.89 -1.31 14.59
C THR A 96 -3.10 -1.13 13.66
N ASN A 97 -3.34 -2.11 12.79
CA ASN A 97 -4.61 -2.25 12.11
C ASN A 97 -5.67 -2.87 13.05
N PRO A 98 -6.98 -2.93 12.68
CA PRO A 98 -8.00 -3.59 13.49
C PRO A 98 -7.82 -5.11 13.66
N SER A 99 -6.94 -5.73 12.87
CA SER A 99 -6.52 -7.13 13.07
C SER A 99 -5.41 -7.27 14.12
N GLY A 100 -4.92 -6.15 14.70
CA GLY A 100 -3.86 -6.13 15.70
C GLY A 100 -2.44 -6.14 15.13
N GLU A 101 -2.27 -6.14 13.80
CA GLU A 101 -0.96 -6.17 13.16
C GLU A 101 -0.35 -4.77 13.08
N ASN A 102 0.96 -4.66 13.35
CA ASN A 102 1.70 -3.42 13.27
C ASN A 102 1.88 -2.99 11.79
N ILE A 103 1.31 -1.83 11.43
CA ILE A 103 1.38 -1.25 10.08
C ILE A 103 2.41 -0.12 9.96
N GLY A 104 3.19 0.11 11.01
CA GLY A 104 4.21 1.15 11.07
C GLY A 104 4.23 1.86 12.41
N PHE A 105 5.03 2.92 12.48
CA PHE A 105 5.31 3.59 13.74
C PHE A 105 5.09 5.10 13.60
N THR A 106 4.47 5.69 14.62
CA THR A 106 4.49 7.14 14.80
C THR A 106 5.68 7.49 15.69
N LEU A 107 6.57 8.31 15.15
CA LEU A 107 7.71 8.85 15.85
C LEU A 107 7.35 10.25 16.33
N LEU A 108 7.71 10.53 17.57
CA LEU A 108 7.64 11.86 18.17
C LEU A 108 9.03 12.19 18.71
N SER A 109 9.75 13.10 18.04
CA SER A 109 11.09 13.53 18.45
C SER A 109 11.03 14.93 19.03
N THR A 110 11.53 15.10 20.25
CA THR A 110 11.64 16.38 20.95
C THR A 110 13.11 16.73 21.15
N GLY A 111 13.58 17.80 20.53
CA GLY A 111 14.91 18.36 20.70
C GLY A 111 14.89 19.55 21.64
N THR A 112 15.92 19.70 22.46
CA THR A 112 16.08 20.77 23.45
C THR A 112 17.44 21.45 23.29
N TYR A 113 17.47 22.78 23.17
CA TYR A 113 18.71 23.58 23.12
C TYR A 113 18.52 24.89 23.92
N GLU A 114 19.40 25.17 24.88
CA GLU A 114 19.34 26.37 25.73
C GLU A 114 17.91 26.74 26.19
N ASN A 115 17.20 25.79 26.81
CA ASN A 115 15.81 25.88 27.28
C ASN A 115 14.71 26.03 26.22
N ASN A 116 15.05 25.98 24.93
CA ASN A 116 14.09 25.95 23.84
C ASN A 116 13.83 24.50 23.42
N THR A 117 12.57 24.10 23.38
CA THR A 117 12.15 22.76 22.97
C THR A 117 11.40 22.82 21.64
N THR A 118 11.68 21.88 20.74
CA THR A 118 10.92 21.70 19.50
C THR A 118 10.57 20.23 19.33
N THR A 119 9.31 19.94 19.03
CA THR A 119 8.81 18.60 18.80
C THR A 119 8.39 18.44 17.34
N ILE A 120 8.87 17.38 16.69
CA ILE A 120 8.50 16.98 15.34
C ILE A 120 7.91 15.58 15.36
N SER A 121 6.99 15.29 14.43
CA SER A 121 6.41 13.96 14.29
C SER A 121 6.57 13.46 12.86
N ALA A 122 6.83 12.16 12.74
CA ALA A 122 6.82 11.47 11.48
C ALA A 122 6.07 10.14 11.61
N TRP A 123 5.42 9.73 10.53
CA TRP A 123 4.86 8.39 10.42
C TRP A 123 5.72 7.59 9.47
N ILE A 124 6.38 6.56 9.99
CA ILE A 124 7.12 5.59 9.19
C ILE A 124 6.19 4.43 8.93
N ARG A 125 5.90 4.20 7.66
CA ARG A 125 5.23 2.99 7.23
C ARG A 125 6.25 1.86 7.29
N GLN A 126 6.03 0.91 8.17
CA GLN A 126 6.81 -0.32 8.13
C GLN A 126 6.52 -0.98 6.77
N PRO A 127 7.54 -1.39 6.00
CA PRO A 127 7.31 -2.31 4.90
C PRO A 127 6.66 -3.52 5.55
N LEU A 128 5.36 -3.70 5.28
CA LEU A 128 4.53 -4.71 5.90
C LEU A 128 5.33 -6.00 5.83
N LEU A 129 5.76 -6.53 6.97
CA LEU A 129 6.45 -7.81 7.03
C LEU A 129 5.41 -8.80 6.55
N TYR A 130 5.42 -9.02 5.24
CA TYR A 130 4.39 -9.71 4.53
C TYR A 130 4.15 -11.02 5.27
N SER A 131 2.91 -11.29 5.66
CA SER A 131 2.46 -12.66 5.74
C SER A 131 2.61 -13.25 4.34
N MET A 132 3.83 -13.67 4.02
CA MET A 132 4.16 -14.48 2.85
C MET A 132 3.50 -15.86 3.01
N GLU A 133 2.96 -16.18 4.20
CA GLU A 133 2.21 -17.41 4.42
C GLU A 133 1.06 -17.54 3.41
N GLY A 134 0.34 -16.45 3.10
CA GLY A 134 -0.71 -16.47 2.08
C GLY A 134 -0.21 -16.82 0.67
N LEU A 135 1.06 -16.49 0.36
CA LEU A 135 1.69 -16.79 -0.93
C LEU A 135 2.20 -18.23 -1.06
N ASN A 136 2.19 -19.02 0.03
CA ASN A 136 2.58 -20.44 0.01
C ASN A 136 1.46 -21.38 -0.45
N TYR A 137 0.29 -20.83 -0.80
CA TYR A 137 -0.86 -21.58 -1.30
C TYR A 137 -0.99 -21.38 -2.81
N ALA A 138 -1.49 -22.38 -3.53
CA ALA A 138 -1.88 -22.20 -4.93
C ALA A 138 -3.11 -21.30 -5.03
N ILE A 139 -4.03 -21.44 -4.06
CA ILE A 139 -5.24 -20.63 -3.94
C ILE A 139 -5.33 -20.09 -2.53
N TYR A 140 -5.43 -18.77 -2.40
CA TYR A 140 -5.59 -18.09 -1.11
C TYR A 140 -6.78 -17.13 -1.15
N SER A 141 -7.71 -17.26 -0.20
CA SER A 141 -8.74 -16.25 0.04
C SER A 141 -8.73 -15.71 1.46
N PHE A 142 -8.76 -14.38 1.62
CA PHE A 142 -8.96 -13.81 2.96
C PHE A 142 -10.38 -14.09 3.49
N GLY A 143 -11.37 -14.21 2.62
CA GLY A 143 -12.75 -14.58 2.92
C GLY A 143 -13.09 -15.95 2.33
N ASN A 144 -14.15 -16.01 1.52
CA ASN A 144 -14.68 -17.25 0.96
C ASN A 144 -14.03 -17.60 -0.39
N THR A 145 -13.84 -18.90 -0.63
CA THR A 145 -13.53 -19.49 -1.93
C THR A 145 -14.69 -20.38 -2.36
N THR A 146 -15.28 -20.11 -3.52
CA THR A 146 -16.30 -20.95 -4.15
C THR A 146 -15.85 -21.31 -5.56
N ILE A 147 -15.59 -22.60 -5.80
CA ILE A 147 -15.29 -23.12 -7.13
C ILE A 147 -16.37 -24.14 -7.49
N SER A 148 -17.09 -23.85 -8.55
CA SER A 148 -18.08 -24.77 -9.10
C SER A 148 -17.82 -24.97 -10.57
N THR A 149 -18.16 -26.14 -11.10
CA THR A 149 -18.22 -26.34 -12.54
C THR A 149 -19.63 -26.10 -13.03
N LEU A 150 -19.76 -25.34 -14.12
CA LEU A 150 -21.01 -25.22 -14.88
C LEU A 150 -20.97 -26.22 -16.04
N SER A 151 -21.41 -27.47 -15.84
CA SER A 151 -21.66 -28.37 -16.97
C SER A 151 -22.66 -29.45 -16.63
N ALA A 152 -23.95 -29.20 -16.90
CA ALA A 152 -25.02 -30.17 -16.71
C ALA A 152 -25.03 -31.29 -17.77
N LEU A 153 -24.21 -31.21 -18.84
CA LEU A 153 -24.40 -32.10 -19.99
C LEU A 153 -23.12 -32.72 -20.61
N LEU A 154 -21.94 -32.08 -20.56
CA LEU A 154 -20.80 -32.50 -21.39
C LEU A 154 -19.49 -32.77 -20.66
N ASN A 155 -19.43 -32.60 -19.34
CA ASN A 155 -18.33 -33.17 -18.53
C ASN A 155 -16.91 -32.71 -18.93
N LEU A 156 -16.78 -31.53 -19.53
CA LEU A 156 -15.54 -31.14 -20.21
C LEU A 156 -14.44 -30.65 -19.27
N HIS A 157 -14.74 -30.34 -18.01
CA HIS A 157 -13.78 -29.74 -17.08
C HIS A 157 -13.91 -30.32 -15.66
N ASN A 158 -12.79 -30.80 -15.10
CA ASN A 158 -12.67 -31.18 -13.71
C ASN A 158 -12.00 -30.05 -12.91
N ILE A 159 -12.35 -29.88 -11.64
CA ILE A 159 -11.59 -29.00 -10.76
C ILE A 159 -10.31 -29.75 -10.36
N GLN A 160 -9.17 -29.23 -10.76
CA GLN A 160 -7.86 -29.70 -10.29
C GLN A 160 -7.18 -28.53 -9.59
N VAL A 161 -6.47 -28.80 -8.49
CA VAL A 161 -5.62 -27.84 -7.78
C VAL A 161 -4.30 -28.52 -7.46
N ASN A 162 -3.21 -28.06 -8.08
CA ASN A 162 -1.88 -28.54 -7.70
C ASN A 162 -1.26 -27.61 -6.65
N GLY A 163 -1.38 -27.99 -5.38
CA GLY A 163 -0.86 -27.23 -4.25
C GLY A 163 -1.82 -27.19 -3.07
N ASN A 164 -1.48 -26.35 -2.09
CA ASN A 164 -2.35 -26.11 -0.94
C ASN A 164 -3.40 -25.05 -1.27
N VAL A 165 -4.56 -25.15 -0.63
CA VAL A 165 -5.64 -24.17 -0.68
C VAL A 165 -5.89 -23.62 0.72
N HIS A 166 -6.06 -22.32 0.83
CA HIS A 166 -6.47 -21.69 2.07
C HIS A 166 -7.60 -20.69 1.83
N GLY A 167 -8.58 -20.69 2.73
CA GLY A 167 -9.52 -19.58 2.84
C GLY A 167 -9.87 -19.33 4.30
N ASN A 168 -9.74 -18.10 4.82
CA ASN A 168 -10.13 -17.87 6.23
C ASN A 168 -11.64 -18.07 6.43
N GLY A 169 -12.45 -17.84 5.40
CA GLY A 169 -13.88 -18.14 5.35
C GLY A 169 -14.18 -19.54 4.83
N THR A 170 -15.33 -19.71 4.17
CA THR A 170 -15.75 -20.99 3.58
C THR A 170 -14.94 -21.32 2.34
N VAL A 171 -14.38 -22.52 2.28
CA VAL A 171 -13.76 -23.09 1.08
C VAL A 171 -14.68 -24.18 0.53
N LYS A 172 -15.45 -23.83 -0.49
CA LYS A 172 -16.41 -24.71 -1.16
C LYS A 172 -15.93 -25.05 -2.57
N MET A 173 -15.79 -26.34 -2.85
CA MET A 173 -15.48 -26.81 -4.20
C MET A 173 -16.39 -27.99 -4.54
N THR A 174 -17.18 -27.84 -5.59
CA THR A 174 -18.19 -28.83 -5.99
C THR A 174 -18.23 -29.00 -7.50
N ASN A 175 -18.21 -30.24 -7.95
CA ASN A 175 -18.43 -30.56 -9.36
C ASN A 175 -19.92 -30.89 -9.54
N THR A 176 -20.64 -30.12 -10.37
CA THR A 176 -22.11 -30.26 -10.49
C THR A 176 -22.54 -31.10 -11.68
N GLY A 177 -21.59 -31.62 -12.48
CA GLY A 177 -21.90 -32.41 -13.67
C GLY A 177 -22.30 -33.86 -13.35
N LEU A 178 -23.22 -34.41 -14.16
CA LEU A 178 -23.80 -35.75 -13.99
C LEU A 178 -22.76 -36.87 -14.02
N LEU A 179 -21.69 -36.70 -14.78
CA LEU A 179 -20.60 -37.68 -14.94
C LEU A 179 -19.29 -37.18 -14.31
N SER A 180 -19.37 -36.16 -13.47
CA SER A 180 -18.21 -35.39 -13.08
C SER A 180 -17.47 -36.04 -11.90
N SER A 181 -16.13 -36.03 -11.95
CA SER A 181 -15.30 -36.55 -10.86
C SER A 181 -15.20 -35.52 -9.72
N ASN A 182 -14.96 -35.99 -8.49
CA ASN A 182 -14.71 -35.08 -7.38
C ASN A 182 -13.51 -34.15 -7.68
N PRO A 183 -13.48 -32.91 -7.14
CA PRO A 183 -12.31 -32.05 -7.21
C PRO A 183 -11.03 -32.78 -6.77
N SER A 184 -9.95 -32.64 -7.53
CA SER A 184 -8.65 -33.23 -7.23
C SER A 184 -7.69 -32.16 -6.70
N ILE A 185 -7.28 -32.27 -5.44
CA ILE A 185 -6.35 -31.33 -4.79
C ILE A 185 -5.11 -32.10 -4.36
N SER A 186 -3.92 -31.74 -4.87
CA SER A 186 -2.69 -32.47 -4.55
C SER A 186 -2.26 -32.22 -3.09
N GLY A 187 -2.38 -30.98 -2.60
CA GLY A 187 -2.04 -30.57 -1.25
C GLY A 187 -3.18 -30.66 -0.23
N THR A 188 -3.12 -29.78 0.77
CA THR A 188 -4.11 -29.64 1.85
C THR A 188 -5.08 -28.50 1.58
N VAL A 189 -6.27 -28.58 2.17
CA VAL A 189 -7.23 -27.48 2.21
C VAL A 189 -7.35 -27.00 3.64
N SER A 190 -7.16 -25.71 3.86
CA SER A 190 -7.18 -25.12 5.20
C SER A 190 -8.14 -23.94 5.33
N SER A 191 -8.64 -23.76 6.55
CA SER A 191 -9.52 -22.65 6.94
C SER A 191 -9.42 -22.41 8.45
N THR A 192 -10.09 -21.36 8.95
CA THR A 192 -10.21 -21.04 10.38
C THR A 192 -11.05 -22.05 11.16
N SER A 193 -11.85 -22.87 10.46
CA SER A 193 -12.67 -23.92 11.05
C SER A 193 -12.85 -25.10 10.08
N LEU A 194 -12.93 -26.33 10.59
CA LEU A 194 -13.23 -27.51 9.76
C LEU A 194 -14.60 -27.42 9.08
N ALA A 195 -15.58 -26.77 9.72
CA ALA A 195 -16.95 -26.62 9.17
C ALA A 195 -16.98 -25.76 7.90
N ASN A 196 -15.96 -24.90 7.73
CA ASN A 196 -15.81 -24.05 6.56
C ASN A 196 -15.26 -24.82 5.34
N ILE A 197 -14.73 -26.05 5.51
CA ILE A 197 -14.10 -26.82 4.44
C ILE A 197 -15.13 -27.78 3.80
N GLN A 198 -15.75 -27.31 2.72
CA GLN A 198 -16.83 -27.95 1.97
C GLN A 198 -16.37 -28.38 0.57
N VAL A 199 -15.29 -29.16 0.52
CA VAL A 199 -14.76 -29.74 -0.73
C VAL A 199 -15.32 -31.15 -0.91
N GLN A 200 -16.03 -31.37 -2.01
CA GLN A 200 -16.62 -32.66 -2.36
C GLN A 200 -15.54 -33.73 -2.53
N GLY A 201 -15.70 -34.88 -1.87
CA GLY A 201 -14.77 -36.01 -2.00
C GLY A 201 -13.39 -35.83 -1.35
N LEU A 202 -13.13 -34.71 -0.67
CA LEU A 202 -11.85 -34.49 0.01
C LEU A 202 -11.74 -35.35 1.28
N SER A 203 -10.68 -36.15 1.37
CA SER A 203 -10.37 -36.96 2.55
C SER A 203 -10.16 -36.09 3.80
N SER A 204 -10.60 -36.57 4.97
CA SER A 204 -10.46 -35.86 6.24
C SER A 204 -9.01 -35.45 6.56
N GLY A 205 -8.03 -36.30 6.27
CA GLY A 205 -6.61 -36.03 6.50
C GLY A 205 -6.02 -34.88 5.66
N LYS A 206 -6.72 -34.41 4.63
CA LYS A 206 -6.33 -33.23 3.84
C LYS A 206 -6.96 -31.93 4.32
N LYS A 207 -7.87 -31.98 5.30
CA LYS A 207 -8.51 -30.80 5.90
C LYS A 207 -7.69 -30.34 7.10
N VAL A 208 -7.28 -29.07 7.11
CA VAL A 208 -6.40 -28.52 8.16
C VAL A 208 -7.03 -27.25 8.74
N VAL A 209 -7.02 -27.11 10.06
CA VAL A 209 -7.39 -25.85 10.71
C VAL A 209 -6.15 -24.99 10.88
N ARG A 210 -6.25 -23.71 10.50
CA ARG A 210 -5.21 -22.71 10.74
C ARG A 210 -5.81 -21.48 11.40
N SER A 211 -4.97 -20.72 12.09
CA SER A 211 -5.34 -19.36 12.52
C SER A 211 -5.64 -18.49 11.29
N LEU A 212 -6.28 -17.34 11.53
CA LEU A 212 -6.48 -16.34 10.49
C LEU A 212 -5.13 -15.94 9.89
N ILE A 213 -5.00 -16.12 8.57
CA ILE A 213 -3.86 -15.66 7.78
C ILE A 213 -4.23 -14.29 7.21
N PRO A 214 -3.44 -13.23 7.42
CA PRO A 214 -3.76 -11.92 6.86
C PRO A 214 -3.47 -11.88 5.36
N MET A 215 -4.25 -11.07 4.64
CA MET A 215 -4.11 -10.86 3.19
C MET A 215 -2.71 -10.37 2.83
N PRO A 216 -2.02 -11.00 1.86
CA PRO A 216 -0.78 -10.45 1.32
C PRO A 216 -0.99 -9.03 0.79
N LEU A 217 -0.04 -8.13 1.01
CA LEU A 217 -0.16 -6.74 0.58
C LEU A 217 0.72 -6.50 -0.63
N PHE A 218 0.23 -5.74 -1.61
CA PHE A 218 0.99 -5.39 -2.80
C PHE A 218 1.33 -3.89 -2.79
N ASP A 219 2.59 -3.55 -3.11
CA ASP A 219 3.04 -2.17 -3.19
C ASP A 219 2.73 -1.58 -4.58
N PHE A 220 1.53 -1.01 -4.71
CA PHE A 220 1.09 -0.32 -5.92
C PHE A 220 1.93 0.92 -6.24
N ASP A 221 2.52 1.58 -5.23
CA ASP A 221 3.28 2.80 -5.46
C ASP A 221 4.63 2.45 -6.11
N SER A 222 5.32 1.42 -5.61
CA SER A 222 6.54 0.87 -6.24
C SER A 222 6.28 0.37 -7.66
N ALA A 223 5.17 -0.36 -7.87
CA ALA A 223 4.76 -0.82 -9.20
C ALA A 223 4.51 0.35 -10.18
N ARG A 224 3.88 1.43 -9.70
CA ARG A 224 3.63 2.65 -10.49
C ARG A 224 4.93 3.31 -10.91
N GLU A 225 5.87 3.51 -9.98
CA GLU A 225 7.17 4.12 -10.29
C GLU A 225 8.02 3.22 -11.19
N GLY A 226 7.96 1.89 -10.98
CA GLY A 226 8.55 0.90 -11.89
C GLY A 226 8.02 1.02 -13.31
N ALA A 227 6.71 1.17 -13.48
CA ALA A 227 6.09 1.35 -14.78
C ALA A 227 6.42 2.67 -15.46
N LYS A 228 6.59 3.76 -14.72
CA LYS A 228 7.08 5.03 -15.28
C LYS A 228 8.53 4.93 -15.77
N ARG A 229 9.36 4.14 -15.08
CA ARG A 229 10.80 4.03 -15.37
C ARG A 229 11.10 3.06 -16.53
N VAL A 230 10.48 1.88 -16.54
CA VAL A 230 10.84 0.79 -17.47
C VAL A 230 9.64 0.11 -18.14
N GLY A 231 8.41 0.57 -17.86
CA GLY A 231 7.18 -0.06 -18.30
C GLY A 231 6.27 0.89 -19.08
N LYS A 232 4.97 0.66 -18.95
CA LYS A 232 3.93 1.54 -19.48
C LYS A 232 3.06 2.05 -18.34
N TYR A 233 3.06 3.36 -18.13
CA TYR A 233 2.13 4.02 -17.21
C TYR A 233 0.94 4.59 -17.98
N VAL A 234 -0.26 4.37 -17.46
CA VAL A 234 -1.53 4.89 -18.00
C VAL A 234 -2.24 5.65 -16.89
N ASN A 235 -2.44 6.95 -17.08
CA ASN A 235 -3.18 7.79 -16.15
C ASN A 235 -4.68 7.74 -16.49
N GLY A 236 -5.50 7.21 -15.60
CA GLY A 236 -6.95 7.07 -15.79
C GLY A 236 -7.40 5.68 -16.25
N ASN A 237 -8.65 5.60 -16.70
CA ASN A 237 -9.27 4.33 -17.08
C ASN A 237 -8.81 3.87 -18.46
N LEU A 238 -8.62 2.56 -18.62
CA LEU A 238 -8.29 1.90 -19.87
C LEU A 238 -9.43 0.97 -20.28
N SER A 239 -10.16 1.29 -21.34
CA SER A 239 -11.27 0.47 -21.85
C SER A 239 -10.86 -0.61 -22.85
N SER A 240 -9.66 -0.50 -23.42
CA SER A 240 -9.09 -1.51 -24.31
C SER A 240 -7.56 -1.46 -24.29
N ILE A 241 -6.94 -2.62 -24.10
CA ILE A 241 -5.47 -2.77 -24.09
C ILE A 241 -4.85 -2.59 -25.48
N SER A 242 -5.64 -2.75 -26.55
CA SER A 242 -5.15 -2.60 -27.94
C SER A 242 -4.67 -1.18 -28.24
N LEU A 243 -5.11 -0.20 -27.46
CA LEU A 243 -4.75 1.21 -27.63
C LEU A 243 -3.42 1.59 -26.97
N LEU A 244 -2.75 0.67 -26.25
CA LEU A 244 -1.58 1.02 -25.45
C LEU A 244 -0.26 1.12 -26.23
N GLY A 245 -0.21 0.63 -27.47
CA GLY A 245 1.04 0.57 -28.25
C GLY A 245 2.14 -0.19 -27.51
N LEU A 246 1.82 -1.40 -27.04
CA LEU A 246 2.74 -2.19 -26.20
C LEU A 246 3.97 -2.63 -27.01
N THR A 247 5.15 -2.34 -26.48
CA THR A 247 6.42 -2.86 -27.01
C THR A 247 6.87 -4.07 -26.17
N PRO A 248 7.72 -4.97 -26.71
CA PRO A 248 8.28 -6.08 -25.92
C PRO A 248 9.06 -5.65 -24.66
N ALA A 249 9.54 -4.40 -24.62
CA ALA A 249 10.27 -3.84 -23.48
C ALA A 249 9.36 -3.53 -22.27
N HIS A 250 8.06 -3.30 -22.47
CA HIS A 250 7.15 -2.96 -21.37
C HIS A 250 6.79 -4.20 -20.52
N LYS A 251 7.67 -4.62 -19.61
CA LYS A 251 7.45 -5.78 -18.73
C LYS A 251 6.39 -5.54 -17.66
N ILE A 252 6.17 -4.28 -17.28
CA ILE A 252 5.12 -3.87 -16.35
C ILE A 252 4.22 -2.82 -17.00
N ILE A 253 2.91 -3.00 -16.86
CA ILE A 253 1.89 -2.05 -17.29
C ILE A 253 1.14 -1.63 -16.04
N PHE A 254 1.17 -0.34 -15.72
CA PHE A 254 0.44 0.21 -14.58
C PHE A 254 -0.70 1.12 -15.06
N VAL A 255 -1.92 0.82 -14.64
CA VAL A 255 -3.12 1.61 -14.94
C VAL A 255 -3.60 2.29 -13.65
N ASP A 256 -3.52 3.62 -13.60
CA ASP A 256 -4.03 4.43 -12.49
C ASP A 256 -5.53 4.71 -12.65
N GLY A 257 -6.32 3.65 -12.62
CA GLY A 257 -7.76 3.66 -12.87
C GLY A 257 -8.30 2.24 -13.02
N ASN A 258 -9.49 2.11 -13.61
CA ASN A 258 -10.04 0.82 -14.00
C ASN A 258 -9.47 0.36 -15.34
N CYS A 259 -9.26 -0.95 -15.50
CA CYS A 259 -8.88 -1.57 -16.76
C CYS A 259 -9.99 -2.53 -17.20
N SER A 260 -10.47 -2.37 -18.42
CA SER A 260 -11.35 -3.33 -19.08
C SER A 260 -10.66 -3.86 -20.33
N ILE A 261 -10.75 -5.17 -20.54
CA ILE A 261 -10.28 -5.80 -21.76
C ILE A 261 -11.47 -6.46 -22.45
N THR A 262 -11.85 -5.91 -23.60
CA THR A 262 -12.88 -6.48 -24.47
C THR A 262 -12.25 -6.95 -25.77
N GLY A 263 -12.70 -8.09 -26.29
CA GLY A 263 -12.32 -8.54 -27.63
C GLY A 263 -10.81 -8.79 -27.79
N LEU A 264 -10.20 -9.52 -26.86
CA LEU A 264 -8.90 -10.18 -27.09
C LEU A 264 -9.09 -11.27 -28.17
N ASP A 265 -9.31 -10.82 -29.40
CA ASP A 265 -9.43 -11.70 -30.55
C ASP A 265 -8.03 -12.08 -31.06
N LEU A 266 -7.96 -13.30 -31.55
CA LEU A 266 -6.83 -14.24 -31.75
C LEU A 266 -5.52 -13.75 -32.42
N LEU A 267 -5.32 -12.48 -32.76
CA LEU A 267 -4.39 -12.12 -33.86
C LEU A 267 -3.28 -11.09 -33.59
N GLY A 268 -2.90 -10.75 -32.35
CA GLY A 268 -1.59 -10.07 -32.24
C GLY A 268 -1.17 -9.35 -30.96
N LEU A 269 -2.02 -9.24 -29.94
CA LEU A 269 -1.58 -8.65 -28.67
C LEU A 269 -1.09 -9.76 -27.74
N SER A 270 0.16 -10.17 -27.95
CA SER A 270 0.86 -11.02 -26.99
C SER A 270 1.07 -10.23 -25.69
N LEU A 271 0.16 -10.45 -24.73
CA LEU A 271 0.33 -10.02 -23.33
C LEU A 271 1.36 -10.90 -22.60
N ALA A 272 2.12 -11.71 -23.33
CA ALA A 272 3.09 -12.63 -22.76
C ALA A 272 4.23 -11.92 -22.06
N ASP A 273 4.64 -12.52 -20.93
CA ASP A 273 5.74 -12.09 -20.09
C ASP A 273 5.56 -10.65 -19.57
N ARG A 274 4.35 -10.35 -19.10
CA ARG A 274 3.98 -9.02 -18.59
C ARG A 274 3.24 -9.11 -17.27
N THR A 275 3.45 -8.08 -16.46
CA THR A 275 2.67 -7.82 -15.26
C THR A 275 1.76 -6.63 -15.50
N ILE A 276 0.45 -6.84 -15.44
CA ILE A 276 -0.56 -5.79 -15.48
C ILE A 276 -0.97 -5.48 -14.04
N VAL A 277 -0.74 -4.24 -13.64
CA VAL A 277 -1.08 -3.71 -12.32
C VAL A 277 -2.14 -2.63 -12.46
N VAL A 278 -3.25 -2.74 -11.75
CA VAL A 278 -4.40 -1.84 -11.88
C VAL A 278 -4.76 -1.26 -10.51
N ASN A 279 -4.70 0.07 -10.37
CA ASN A 279 -5.10 0.80 -9.16
C ASN A 279 -6.63 0.95 -9.02
N GLY A 280 -7.38 -0.02 -9.54
CA GLY A 280 -8.85 -0.02 -9.65
C GLY A 280 -9.35 -1.44 -9.91
N ASN A 281 -10.46 -1.57 -10.64
CA ASN A 281 -10.99 -2.85 -11.09
C ASN A 281 -10.32 -3.29 -12.39
N PHE A 282 -10.03 -4.57 -12.50
CA PHE A 282 -9.70 -5.23 -13.76
C PHE A 282 -10.92 -6.02 -14.21
N SER A 283 -11.48 -5.71 -15.37
CA SER A 283 -12.57 -6.48 -15.97
C SER A 283 -12.20 -7.01 -17.35
N GLY A 284 -12.75 -8.17 -17.69
CA GLY A 284 -12.61 -8.77 -19.00
C GLY A 284 -13.95 -9.27 -19.50
N SER A 285 -14.29 -8.94 -20.75
CA SER A 285 -15.40 -9.60 -21.45
C SER A 285 -14.83 -10.56 -22.48
N LEU A 286 -15.08 -11.85 -22.27
CA LEU A 286 -14.57 -12.92 -23.09
C LEU A 286 -15.70 -13.36 -24.02
N SER A 287 -15.68 -12.88 -25.27
CA SER A 287 -16.58 -13.35 -26.32
C SER A 287 -16.26 -14.79 -26.73
N VAL A 288 -17.24 -15.48 -27.31
CA VAL A 288 -17.12 -16.86 -27.82
C VAL A 288 -15.92 -16.91 -28.79
N GLY A 289 -14.84 -17.56 -28.37
CA GLY A 289 -13.54 -17.51 -29.04
C GLY A 289 -12.38 -17.85 -28.11
N GLY A 290 -12.52 -17.55 -26.81
CA GLY A 290 -11.52 -17.87 -25.79
C GLY A 290 -10.26 -17.03 -25.95
N VAL A 291 -9.72 -16.51 -24.85
CA VAL A 291 -8.41 -15.88 -24.89
C VAL A 291 -7.39 -16.97 -24.60
N ASN A 292 -6.90 -17.57 -25.67
CA ASN A 292 -5.83 -18.53 -25.58
C ASN A 292 -4.51 -17.79 -25.25
N LEU A 293 -4.18 -17.77 -23.96
CA LEU A 293 -2.89 -17.29 -23.43
C LEU A 293 -1.95 -18.47 -23.10
N VAL A 294 -2.16 -19.64 -23.74
CA VAL A 294 -1.37 -20.85 -23.50
C VAL A 294 0.12 -20.51 -23.62
N ASN A 295 0.89 -20.84 -22.58
CA ASN A 295 2.35 -20.66 -22.45
C ASN A 295 2.85 -19.21 -22.25
N THR A 296 2.02 -18.30 -21.76
CA THR A 296 2.46 -16.90 -21.57
C THR A 296 2.47 -16.50 -20.09
N ASN A 297 3.61 -16.00 -19.59
CA ASN A 297 3.71 -15.56 -18.19
C ASN A 297 2.99 -14.22 -18.01
N LEU A 298 1.69 -14.28 -17.75
CA LEU A 298 0.88 -13.10 -17.44
C LEU A 298 0.69 -13.02 -15.93
N ASN A 299 0.92 -11.84 -15.36
CA ASN A 299 0.49 -11.52 -14.00
C ASN A 299 -0.58 -10.43 -14.07
N ILE A 300 -1.69 -10.63 -13.37
CA ILE A 300 -2.78 -9.67 -13.23
C ILE A 300 -2.92 -9.33 -11.75
N ILE A 301 -2.67 -8.08 -11.41
CA ILE A 301 -2.74 -7.57 -10.04
C ILE A 301 -3.67 -6.37 -10.01
N ALA A 302 -4.76 -6.46 -9.25
CA ALA A 302 -5.73 -5.39 -9.11
C ALA A 302 -5.86 -4.97 -7.65
N LYS A 303 -6.02 -3.66 -7.42
CA LYS A 303 -6.25 -3.13 -6.08
C LYS A 303 -7.66 -3.38 -5.57
N GLN A 304 -8.63 -3.38 -6.49
CA GLN A 304 -10.03 -3.69 -6.21
C GLN A 304 -10.35 -5.08 -6.73
N ASN A 305 -11.30 -5.22 -7.67
CA ASN A 305 -11.79 -6.53 -8.11
C ASN A 305 -11.15 -6.95 -9.45
N ILE A 306 -11.11 -8.27 -9.67
CA ILE A 306 -10.83 -8.90 -10.96
C ILE A 306 -12.09 -9.64 -11.38
N GLU A 307 -12.69 -9.26 -12.51
CA GLU A 307 -13.93 -9.84 -13.00
C GLU A 307 -13.83 -10.24 -14.47
N PHE A 308 -14.08 -11.51 -14.75
CA PHE A 308 -14.17 -12.03 -16.12
C PHE A 308 -15.57 -12.53 -16.40
N LEU A 309 -16.29 -11.82 -17.27
CA LEU A 309 -17.64 -12.13 -17.71
C LEU A 309 -17.62 -12.86 -19.06
N GLY A 310 -18.51 -13.84 -19.21
CA GLY A 310 -18.72 -14.58 -20.47
C GLY A 310 -18.55 -16.09 -20.35
N ALA A 311 -19.01 -16.82 -21.38
CA ALA A 311 -18.80 -18.26 -21.54
C ALA A 311 -17.35 -18.51 -21.98
N VAL A 312 -16.43 -18.41 -21.03
CA VAL A 312 -15.00 -18.56 -21.29
C VAL A 312 -14.69 -20.00 -21.67
N THR A 313 -14.20 -20.21 -22.90
CA THR A 313 -13.61 -21.49 -23.35
C THR A 313 -12.18 -21.69 -22.83
N GLY A 314 -11.60 -20.69 -22.18
CA GLY A 314 -10.48 -20.83 -21.23
C GLY A 314 -9.66 -19.56 -21.06
N LEU A 315 -9.65 -18.98 -19.85
CA LEU A 315 -8.69 -17.95 -19.44
C LEU A 315 -7.50 -18.70 -18.83
N GLN A 316 -6.33 -18.63 -19.46
CA GLN A 316 -5.12 -19.22 -18.89
C GLN A 316 -4.17 -18.13 -18.43
N VAL A 317 -3.64 -18.24 -17.22
CA VAL A 317 -2.70 -17.28 -16.65
C VAL A 317 -1.52 -18.05 -16.07
N ASN A 318 -0.37 -18.02 -16.74
CA ASN A 318 0.85 -18.67 -16.24
C ASN A 318 1.61 -17.73 -15.29
N GLY A 319 1.02 -17.44 -14.13
CA GLY A 319 1.57 -16.49 -13.18
C GLY A 319 0.63 -16.19 -12.03
N ILE A 320 0.53 -14.90 -11.69
CA ILE A 320 -0.21 -14.42 -10.53
C ILE A 320 -1.53 -13.80 -10.98
N VAL A 321 -2.64 -14.19 -10.35
CA VAL A 321 -3.90 -13.45 -10.37
C VAL A 321 -4.20 -13.03 -8.94
N PHE A 322 -4.09 -11.73 -8.67
CA PHE A 322 -4.21 -11.21 -7.31
C PHE A 322 -5.09 -9.97 -7.21
N ALA A 323 -6.13 -10.04 -6.38
CA ALA A 323 -7.00 -8.91 -6.06
C ALA A 323 -6.87 -8.56 -4.56
N GLN A 324 -6.18 -7.46 -4.24
CA GLN A 324 -5.85 -7.14 -2.84
C GLN A 324 -7.07 -6.72 -2.01
N GLY A 325 -8.00 -5.98 -2.63
CA GLY A 325 -9.19 -5.46 -1.97
C GLY A 325 -8.88 -4.41 -0.94
N TYR A 326 -8.18 -3.35 -1.32
CA TYR A 326 -7.66 -2.37 -0.37
C TYR A 326 -8.57 -1.14 -0.24
N ASN A 327 -9.04 -0.84 0.97
CA ASN A 327 -9.71 0.41 1.28
C ASN A 327 -8.66 1.54 1.39
N ARG A 328 -8.72 2.50 0.45
CA ARG A 328 -7.77 3.62 0.37
C ARG A 328 -7.77 4.55 1.60
N TYR A 329 -8.82 4.52 2.41
CA TYR A 329 -8.99 5.42 3.55
C TYR A 329 -8.54 4.78 4.86
N THR A 330 -8.79 3.48 5.02
CA THR A 330 -8.50 2.77 6.26
C THR A 330 -7.21 1.96 6.18
N ASN A 331 -6.67 1.76 4.98
CA ASN A 331 -5.54 0.86 4.72
C ASN A 331 -5.81 -0.59 5.12
N LEU A 332 -7.08 -1.02 5.06
CA LEU A 332 -7.54 -2.36 5.42
C LEU A 332 -8.08 -3.11 4.21
N PRO A 333 -8.07 -4.45 4.22
CA PRO A 333 -8.90 -5.23 3.34
C PRO A 333 -10.36 -4.78 3.47
N ASP A 334 -10.93 -4.26 2.39
CA ASP A 334 -12.34 -3.95 2.32
C ASP A 334 -13.09 -5.24 2.00
N ALA A 335 -14.01 -5.65 2.88
CA ALA A 335 -14.79 -6.86 2.69
C ALA A 335 -15.60 -6.88 1.38
N THR A 336 -15.82 -5.71 0.77
CA THR A 336 -16.57 -5.54 -0.49
C THR A 336 -15.69 -5.49 -1.74
N THR A 337 -14.37 -5.41 -1.59
CA THR A 337 -13.43 -5.37 -2.73
C THR A 337 -12.40 -6.49 -2.64
N GLY A 338 -11.54 -6.64 -3.66
CA GLY A 338 -10.54 -7.71 -3.70
C GLY A 338 -11.10 -9.02 -4.23
N ASN A 339 -12.28 -8.99 -4.85
CA ASN A 339 -12.92 -10.21 -5.31
C ASN A 339 -12.32 -10.63 -6.65
N VAL A 340 -12.05 -11.93 -6.81
CA VAL A 340 -11.75 -12.55 -8.10
C VAL A 340 -12.96 -13.37 -8.52
N THR A 341 -13.64 -12.92 -9.57
CA THR A 341 -14.83 -13.56 -10.11
C THR A 341 -14.60 -13.95 -11.57
N VAL A 342 -14.73 -15.23 -11.89
CA VAL A 342 -14.66 -15.71 -13.28
C VAL A 342 -15.89 -16.56 -13.56
N ALA A 343 -16.70 -16.15 -14.54
CA ALA A 343 -17.94 -16.84 -14.86
C ALA A 343 -17.73 -18.16 -15.64
N GLY A 344 -16.67 -18.25 -16.45
CA GLY A 344 -16.35 -19.42 -17.26
C GLY A 344 -15.08 -20.15 -16.82
N HIS A 345 -14.45 -20.91 -17.71
CA HIS A 345 -13.23 -21.66 -17.45
C HIS A 345 -12.01 -20.77 -17.16
N MET A 346 -11.31 -21.05 -16.06
CA MET A 346 -10.01 -20.45 -15.71
C MET A 346 -8.96 -21.51 -15.41
N GLU A 347 -7.74 -21.26 -15.86
CA GLU A 347 -6.50 -21.94 -15.50
C GLU A 347 -5.46 -20.94 -15.01
N VAL A 348 -4.91 -21.18 -13.83
CA VAL A 348 -3.84 -20.36 -13.26
C VAL A 348 -2.69 -21.28 -12.88
N ASN A 349 -1.56 -21.10 -13.56
CA ASN A 349 -0.33 -21.84 -13.32
C ASN A 349 0.61 -20.93 -12.50
N GLY A 350 0.34 -20.86 -11.20
CA GLY A 350 1.04 -19.98 -10.27
C GLY A 350 0.22 -19.73 -9.01
N TYR A 351 -0.19 -18.48 -8.78
CA TYR A 351 -0.89 -18.06 -7.56
C TYR A 351 -2.22 -17.37 -7.88
N LEU A 352 -3.30 -17.84 -7.26
CA LEU A 352 -4.60 -17.19 -7.27
C LEU A 352 -4.92 -16.67 -5.87
N GLY A 353 -5.00 -15.36 -5.71
CA GLY A 353 -5.30 -14.73 -4.42
C GLY A 353 -6.37 -13.64 -4.50
N GLY A 354 -7.22 -13.58 -3.48
CA GLY A 354 -8.25 -12.53 -3.39
C GLY A 354 -8.90 -12.44 -2.03
N ASN A 355 -9.72 -11.42 -1.80
CA ASN A 355 -10.61 -11.37 -0.65
C ASN A 355 -11.69 -12.44 -0.75
N GLN A 356 -12.42 -12.47 -1.86
CA GLN A 356 -13.31 -13.58 -2.20
C GLN A 356 -12.94 -14.14 -3.57
N ILE A 357 -13.04 -15.46 -3.73
CA ILE A 357 -12.79 -16.12 -5.01
C ILE A 357 -14.06 -16.85 -5.42
N THR A 358 -14.58 -16.55 -6.60
CA THR A 358 -15.75 -17.22 -7.19
C THR A 358 -15.45 -17.63 -8.62
N LEU A 359 -15.39 -18.94 -8.88
CA LEU A 359 -15.10 -19.49 -10.19
C LEU A 359 -16.28 -20.37 -10.66
N GLY A 360 -16.83 -20.05 -11.83
CA GLY A 360 -17.97 -20.72 -12.45
C GLY A 360 -17.62 -21.97 -13.27
N ALA A 361 -16.36 -22.10 -13.71
CA ALA A 361 -15.75 -23.35 -14.14
C ALA A 361 -14.21 -23.18 -14.09
N GLY A 362 -13.41 -24.20 -13.78
CA GLY A 362 -11.95 -24.01 -13.83
C GLY A 362 -11.13 -25.22 -13.44
N ILE A 363 -10.01 -25.41 -14.15
CA ILE A 363 -8.90 -26.31 -13.83
C ILE A 363 -7.80 -25.39 -13.29
N LEU A 364 -7.39 -25.49 -12.03
CA LEU A 364 -6.24 -24.74 -11.49
C LEU A 364 -5.01 -25.65 -11.42
N SER A 365 -4.19 -25.70 -12.45
CA SER A 365 -2.92 -26.43 -12.39
C SER A 365 -1.79 -25.54 -11.89
N GLY A 366 -1.50 -25.56 -10.58
CA GLY A 366 -0.23 -25.04 -10.05
C GLY A 366 1.00 -25.75 -10.62
#